data_AF-A0A7S3IPY3-F1
#
_entry.id   AF-A0A7S3IPY3-F1
#
_cell.length_a   1.000
_cell.length_b   1.000
_cell.length_c   1.000
_cell.angle_alpha   90.00
_cell.angle_beta   90.00
_cell.angle_gamma   90.00
#
_symmetry.space_group_name_H-M   'P 1'
#
loop_
_entity.id
_entity.type
_entity.pdbx_description
1 polymer ?
#
loop_
_entity_poly.entity_id
_entity_poly.type
_entity_poly.pdbx_seq_one_letter_code
_entity_poly.pdbx_strand_id
1 'polypeptide(L)'
;MFLFVKFKRLVHIDEFKTFFAAIFFYELTEHTSIEKHPILKHMLFATFITSVALTLTPCLVEFRRYIVKDALIISGVTISSISLLAYNYPSQQFLSWGSPLAVFCGSCLGVMMLFKMYPRSPSISSWWLFAGIALFNMFLSYDIKKMLHNAQTEESFDALNEGMGMMVAAAELVEDLIEIMGETE
;
A
#
# COMPACT_ATOMS: atom_id res chain seq x y z
N MET A 1 -4.08 0.34 2.53
CA MET A 1 -5.20 0.01 3.40
C MET A 1 -6.54 0.05 2.65
N PHE A 2 -6.61 -0.67 1.52
CA PHE A 2 -7.70 -1.54 1.09
C PHE A 2 -8.92 -0.89 0.41
N LEU A 3 -8.71 -0.45 -0.84
CA LEU A 3 -9.31 -1.02 -2.06
C LEU A 3 -10.76 -1.50 -1.95
N PHE A 4 -11.70 -0.62 -1.61
CA PHE A 4 -13.14 -0.88 -1.80
C PHE A 4 -13.94 0.41 -1.97
N VAL A 5 -13.67 1.14 -3.05
CA VAL A 5 -14.66 2.08 -3.59
C VAL A 5 -15.66 1.29 -4.43
N LYS A 6 -16.95 1.58 -4.24
CA LYS A 6 -18.06 0.82 -4.85
C LYS A 6 -18.20 1.21 -6.33
N PHE A 7 -17.38 0.63 -7.20
CA PHE A 7 -17.30 1.02 -8.60
C PHE A 7 -18.48 0.53 -9.46
N LYS A 8 -18.96 1.40 -10.35
CA LYS A 8 -20.10 1.14 -11.23
C LYS A 8 -19.65 0.29 -12.44
N ARG A 9 -19.92 -1.02 -12.37
CA ARG A 9 -20.24 -1.95 -13.48
C ARG A 9 -19.56 -1.69 -14.85
N LEU A 10 -18.23 -1.56 -14.92
CA LEU A 10 -17.50 -1.52 -16.21
C LEU A 10 -16.45 -2.64 -16.34
N VAL A 11 -16.02 -3.27 -15.25
CA VAL A 11 -15.06 -4.37 -15.26
C VAL A 11 -15.54 -5.47 -14.30
N HIS A 12 -15.66 -6.71 -14.77
CA HIS A 12 -16.10 -7.88 -13.98
C HIS A 12 -14.99 -8.44 -13.07
N ILE A 13 -14.16 -7.58 -12.48
CA ILE A 13 -13.15 -8.00 -11.50
C ILE A 13 -13.80 -8.00 -10.11
N ASP A 14 -13.83 -9.18 -9.49
CA ASP A 14 -14.19 -9.30 -8.07
C ASP A 14 -13.01 -8.81 -7.23
N GLU A 15 -13.11 -7.55 -6.77
CA GLU A 15 -12.11 -6.90 -5.90
C GLU A 15 -11.76 -7.74 -4.67
N PHE A 16 -12.72 -8.48 -4.09
CA PHE A 16 -12.45 -9.40 -2.97
C PHE A 16 -11.54 -10.56 -3.37
N LYS A 17 -11.73 -11.12 -4.56
CA LYS A 17 -10.91 -12.24 -5.04
C LYS A 17 -9.50 -11.78 -5.34
N THR A 18 -9.33 -10.61 -5.97
CA THR A 18 -8.00 -10.06 -6.25
C THR A 18 -7.29 -9.63 -4.97
N PHE A 19 -8.02 -9.09 -3.99
CA PHE A 19 -7.49 -8.74 -2.68
C PHE A 19 -6.99 -9.97 -1.90
N PHE A 20 -7.82 -11.01 -1.75
CA PHE A 20 -7.40 -12.24 -1.08
C PHE A 20 -6.29 -12.95 -1.86
N ALA A 21 -6.30 -12.88 -3.20
CA ALA A 21 -5.18 -13.37 -4.01
C ALA A 21 -3.89 -12.60 -3.72
N ALA A 22 -3.94 -11.28 -3.57
CA ALA A 22 -2.76 -10.47 -3.25
C ALA A 22 -2.18 -10.83 -1.87
N ILE A 23 -3.02 -11.01 -0.85
CA ILE A 23 -2.57 -11.50 0.48
C ILE A 23 -1.92 -12.88 0.37
N PHE A 24 -2.55 -13.79 -0.38
CA PHE A 24 -2.03 -15.13 -0.55
C PHE A 24 -0.66 -15.15 -1.24
N PHE A 25 -0.50 -14.37 -2.32
CA PHE A 25 0.79 -14.26 -3.01
C PHE A 25 1.84 -13.50 -2.20
N TYR A 26 1.44 -12.55 -1.35
CA TYR A 26 2.33 -11.89 -0.39
C TYR A 26 2.95 -12.92 0.57
N GLU A 27 2.11 -13.70 1.25
CA GLU A 27 2.54 -14.72 2.22
C GLU A 27 3.41 -15.81 1.57
N LEU A 28 3.05 -16.23 0.35
CA LEU A 28 3.85 -17.18 -0.42
C LEU A 28 5.23 -16.62 -0.80
N THR A 29 5.31 -15.34 -1.15
CA THR A 29 6.58 -14.70 -1.53
C THR A 29 7.49 -14.60 -0.30
N GLU A 30 6.94 -14.27 0.87
CA GLU A 30 7.66 -14.21 2.14
C GLU A 30 8.22 -15.57 2.57
N HIS A 31 7.42 -16.64 2.43
CA HIS A 31 7.86 -17.99 2.77
C HIS A 31 8.93 -18.57 1.85
N THR A 32 9.12 -18.01 0.65
CA THR A 32 10.13 -18.48 -0.29
C THR A 32 11.46 -17.73 -0.13
N SER A 33 12.55 -18.47 0.07
CA SER A 33 13.90 -17.92 0.14
C SER A 33 14.48 -17.69 -1.26
N ILE A 34 15.09 -16.53 -1.50
CA ILE A 34 15.79 -16.20 -2.76
C ILE A 34 16.91 -17.20 -3.06
N GLU A 35 17.63 -17.66 -2.03
CA GLU A 35 18.85 -18.46 -2.20
C GLU A 35 18.58 -19.85 -2.81
N LYS A 36 17.41 -20.43 -2.52
CA LYS A 36 17.05 -21.77 -2.98
C LYS A 36 16.37 -21.74 -4.35
N HIS A 37 15.46 -20.79 -4.58
CA HIS A 37 14.61 -20.76 -5.78
C HIS A 37 14.40 -19.33 -6.30
N PRO A 38 15.41 -18.71 -6.95
CA PRO A 38 15.33 -17.31 -7.37
C PRO A 38 14.25 -17.06 -8.43
N ILE A 39 14.08 -17.98 -9.40
CA ILE A 39 13.07 -17.86 -10.46
C ILE A 39 11.66 -17.92 -9.87
N LEU A 40 11.41 -18.86 -8.96
CA LEU A 40 10.12 -19.01 -8.29
C LEU A 40 9.76 -17.72 -7.52
N LYS A 41 10.73 -17.17 -6.78
CA LYS A 41 10.56 -15.92 -6.02
C LYS A 41 10.16 -14.75 -6.92
N HIS A 42 10.87 -14.54 -8.04
CA HIS A 42 10.52 -13.48 -8.98
C HIS A 42 9.16 -13.69 -9.64
N MET A 43 8.77 -14.94 -9.96
CA MET A 43 7.45 -15.23 -10.49
C MET A 43 6.34 -14.97 -9.47
N LEU A 44 6.53 -15.36 -8.21
CA LEU A 44 5.58 -15.08 -7.13
C LEU A 44 5.44 -13.57 -6.90
N PHE A 45 6.56 -12.86 -6.86
CA PHE A 45 6.58 -11.40 -6.74
C PHE A 45 5.91 -10.70 -7.92
N ALA A 46 6.15 -11.15 -9.17
CA ALA A 46 5.47 -10.60 -10.34
C ALA A 46 3.95 -10.86 -10.30
N THR A 47 3.54 -12.05 -9.82
CA THR A 47 2.13 -12.40 -9.65
C THR A 47 1.49 -11.53 -8.57
N PHE A 48 2.20 -11.28 -7.47
CA PHE A 48 1.80 -10.36 -6.42
C PHE A 48 1.61 -8.93 -6.95
N ILE A 49 2.59 -8.36 -7.66
CA ILE A 49 2.46 -7.03 -8.29
C ILE A 49 1.23 -6.98 -9.20
N THR A 50 1.03 -8.01 -10.01
CA THR A 50 -0.10 -8.08 -10.93
C THR A 50 -1.43 -8.12 -10.18
N SER A 51 -1.52 -8.86 -9.07
CA SER A 51 -2.73 -8.91 -8.24
C SER A 51 -3.07 -7.57 -7.58
N VAL A 52 -2.05 -6.83 -7.11
CA VAL A 52 -2.23 -5.47 -6.57
C VAL A 52 -2.68 -4.51 -7.67
N ALA A 53 -2.04 -4.55 -8.84
CA ALA A 53 -2.43 -3.71 -9.98
C ALA A 53 -3.85 -4.00 -10.50
N LEU A 54 -4.25 -5.28 -10.52
CA LEU A 54 -5.62 -5.68 -10.87
C LEU A 54 -6.64 -5.14 -9.87
N THR A 55 -6.29 -5.06 -8.60
CA THR A 55 -7.18 -4.50 -7.58
C THR A 55 -7.30 -2.98 -7.73
N LEU A 56 -6.23 -2.29 -8.16
CA LEU A 56 -6.26 -0.84 -8.47
C LEU A 56 -6.99 -0.50 -9.78
N THR A 57 -7.10 -1.45 -10.72
CA THR A 57 -7.70 -1.25 -12.05
C THR A 57 -9.10 -0.61 -12.05
N PRO A 58 -10.09 -1.06 -11.24
CA PRO A 58 -11.41 -0.41 -11.21
C PRO A 58 -11.34 1.08 -10.85
N CYS A 59 -10.46 1.46 -9.92
CA CYS A 59 -10.22 2.86 -9.57
C CYS A 59 -9.67 3.64 -10.77
N LEU A 60 -8.65 3.11 -11.46
CA LEU A 60 -8.04 3.79 -12.61
C LEU A 60 -9.00 4.01 -13.80
N VAL A 61 -10.05 3.18 -13.93
CA VAL A 61 -11.00 3.24 -15.05
C VAL A 61 -12.15 4.22 -14.79
N GLU A 62 -12.55 4.42 -13.54
CA GLU A 62 -13.63 5.37 -13.20
C GLU A 62 -13.18 6.83 -13.28
N PHE A 63 -11.94 7.11 -12.89
CA PHE A 63 -11.41 8.48 -12.89
C PHE A 63 -10.84 8.89 -14.25
N ARG A 64 -10.82 10.20 -14.50
CA ARG A 64 -10.29 10.77 -15.74
C ARG A 64 -8.79 10.55 -15.83
N ARG A 65 -8.29 10.33 -17.07
CA ARG A 65 -6.87 10.05 -17.33
C ARG A 65 -5.88 11.10 -16.81
N TYR A 66 -6.29 12.36 -16.63
CA TYR A 66 -5.40 13.39 -16.07
C TYR A 66 -5.27 13.26 -14.55
N ILE A 67 -6.37 13.04 -13.83
CA ILE A 67 -6.37 12.82 -12.37
C ILE A 67 -5.42 11.68 -12.00
N VAL A 68 -5.51 10.57 -12.74
CA VAL A 68 -4.63 9.41 -12.53
C VAL A 68 -3.16 9.76 -12.75
N LYS A 69 -2.83 10.56 -13.78
CA LYS A 69 -1.45 10.96 -14.04
C LYS A 69 -0.91 11.88 -12.96
N ASP A 70 -1.71 12.85 -12.53
CA ASP A 70 -1.31 13.79 -11.49
C ASP A 70 -1.12 13.04 -10.16
N ALA A 71 -1.98 12.06 -9.85
CA ALA A 71 -1.85 11.20 -8.67
C ALA A 71 -0.55 10.42 -8.67
N LEU A 72 -0.19 9.82 -9.81
CA LEU A 72 1.05 9.06 -9.96
C LEU A 72 2.30 9.93 -9.82
N ILE A 73 2.26 11.16 -10.32
CA ILE A 73 3.38 12.11 -10.19
C ILE A 73 3.51 12.55 -8.74
N ILE A 74 2.41 12.96 -8.11
CA ILE A 74 2.40 13.40 -6.70
C ILE A 74 2.83 12.25 -5.78
N SER A 75 2.38 11.03 -6.02
CA SER A 75 2.76 9.86 -5.23
C SER A 75 4.26 9.57 -5.36
N GLY A 76 4.80 9.57 -6.59
CA GLY A 76 6.22 9.36 -6.84
C GLY A 76 7.11 10.41 -6.17
N VAL A 77 6.72 11.69 -6.24
CA VAL A 77 7.43 12.78 -5.55
C VAL A 77 7.36 12.63 -4.03
N THR A 78 6.19 12.28 -3.50
CA THR A 78 5.97 12.08 -2.05
C THR A 78 6.83 10.95 -1.51
N ILE A 79 6.77 9.78 -2.16
CA ILE A 79 7.55 8.59 -1.77
C ILE A 79 9.04 8.89 -1.81
N SER A 80 9.51 9.54 -2.88
CA SER A 80 10.93 9.88 -3.03
C SER A 80 11.39 10.86 -1.96
N SER A 81 10.58 11.88 -1.67
CA SER A 81 10.89 12.89 -0.65
C SER A 81 10.97 12.27 0.75
N ILE A 82 10.00 11.43 1.10
CA ILE A 82 9.98 10.72 2.38
C ILE A 82 11.15 9.75 2.47
N SER A 83 11.49 9.07 1.38
CA SER A 83 12.63 8.14 1.37
C SER A 83 13.95 8.83 1.66
N LEU A 84 14.15 10.04 1.11
CA LEU A 84 15.31 10.85 1.40
C LEU A 84 15.33 11.33 2.86
N LEU A 85 14.18 11.76 3.40
CA LEU A 85 14.08 12.17 4.80
C LEU A 85 14.33 11.01 5.76
N ALA A 86 13.70 9.87 5.48
CA ALA A 86 13.84 8.64 6.24
C ALA A 86 15.29 8.16 6.19
N TYR A 87 16.02 8.24 5.07
CA TYR A 87 17.43 7.87 5.02
C TYR A 87 18.29 8.63 6.05
N ASN A 88 18.03 9.92 6.25
CA ASN A 88 18.85 10.80 7.09
C ASN A 88 18.54 10.74 8.61
N TYR A 89 17.46 10.08 9.05
CA TYR A 89 17.02 10.13 10.46
C TYR A 89 17.71 9.07 11.36
N PRO A 90 18.03 9.32 12.65
CA PRO A 90 18.59 8.28 13.54
C PRO A 90 17.56 7.20 13.95
N SER A 91 17.97 5.93 13.96
CA SER A 91 17.12 4.73 13.82
C SER A 91 16.46 4.17 15.08
N GLN A 92 16.92 4.50 16.29
CA GLN A 92 16.59 3.68 17.47
C GLN A 92 15.16 3.85 18.01
N GLN A 93 14.48 4.96 17.73
CA GLN A 93 13.12 5.19 18.21
C GLN A 93 12.04 4.64 17.27
N PHE A 94 12.30 4.47 15.97
CA PHE A 94 11.27 4.09 15.00
C PHE A 94 10.85 2.61 15.08
N LEU A 95 11.70 1.72 15.59
CA LEU A 95 11.37 0.29 15.68
C LEU A 95 10.21 0.02 16.65
N SER A 96 10.03 0.86 17.68
CA SER A 96 8.89 0.72 18.62
C SER A 96 7.56 1.23 18.06
N TRP A 97 7.58 1.95 16.94
CA TRP A 97 6.37 2.50 16.31
C TRP A 97 5.61 1.46 15.49
N GLY A 98 6.20 0.29 15.22
CA GLY A 98 5.53 -0.80 14.51
C GLY A 98 4.25 -1.26 15.21
N SER A 99 4.27 -1.40 16.54
CA SER A 99 3.09 -1.83 17.31
C SER A 99 1.95 -0.80 17.29
N PRO A 100 2.18 0.50 17.58
CA PRO A 100 1.18 1.55 17.38
C PRO A 100 0.63 1.61 15.94
N LEU A 101 1.49 1.48 14.93
CA LEU A 101 1.08 1.49 13.52
C LEU A 101 0.19 0.29 13.18
N ALA A 102 0.52 -0.90 13.67
CA ALA A 102 -0.30 -2.10 13.47
C ALA A 102 -1.69 -1.96 14.11
N VAL A 103 -1.78 -1.39 15.32
CA VAL A 103 -3.06 -1.11 15.97
C VAL A 103 -3.88 -0.09 15.18
N PHE A 104 -3.24 0.96 14.66
CA PHE A 104 -3.92 1.97 13.85
C PHE A 104 -4.36 1.43 12.49
N CYS A 105 -3.58 0.56 11.85
CA CYS A 105 -3.98 -0.13 10.64
C CYS A 105 -5.16 -1.09 10.89
N GLY A 106 -5.11 -1.84 12.00
CA GLY A 106 -6.19 -2.74 12.40
C GLY A 106 -7.49 -2.01 12.75
N SER A 107 -7.41 -0.88 13.46
CA SER A 107 -8.59 -0.06 13.74
C SER A 107 -9.18 0.49 12.44
N CYS A 108 -8.32 0.87 11.51
CA CYS A 108 -8.79 1.40 10.26
C CYS A 108 -9.46 0.33 9.38
N LEU A 109 -8.87 -0.87 9.30
CA LEU A 109 -9.50 -2.05 8.68
C LEU A 109 -10.91 -2.32 9.24
N GLY A 110 -11.07 -2.22 10.56
CA GLY A 110 -12.37 -2.38 11.23
C GLY A 110 -13.38 -1.31 10.80
N VAL A 111 -12.95 -0.05 10.71
CA VAL A 111 -13.80 1.07 10.27
C VAL A 111 -14.22 0.92 8.79
N MET A 112 -13.37 0.39 7.92
CA MET A 112 -13.73 0.12 6.52
C MET A 112 -14.77 -0.98 6.37
N MET A 113 -14.67 -2.06 7.15
CA MET A 113 -15.70 -3.10 7.18
C MET A 113 -17.06 -2.52 7.59
N LEU A 114 -17.07 -1.55 8.52
CA LEU A 114 -18.28 -0.86 8.95
C LEU A 114 -18.86 0.05 7.85
N PHE A 115 -18.03 0.80 7.12
CA PHE A 115 -18.49 1.64 6.00
C PHE A 115 -19.09 0.83 4.84
N LYS A 116 -18.70 -0.42 4.69
CA LYS A 116 -19.30 -1.31 3.69
C LYS A 116 -20.70 -1.80 4.11
N MET A 117 -20.95 -1.95 5.42
CA MET A 117 -22.26 -2.32 5.96
C MET A 117 -23.22 -1.12 6.04
N TYR A 118 -22.69 0.08 6.29
CA TYR A 118 -23.47 1.31 6.44
C TYR A 118 -22.95 2.41 5.50
N PRO A 119 -23.70 2.79 4.45
CA PRO A 119 -23.29 3.83 3.51
C PRO A 119 -23.13 5.20 4.18
N ARG A 120 -22.10 5.93 3.76
CA ARG A 120 -21.47 7.04 4.47
C ARG A 120 -22.14 8.42 4.26
N SER A 121 -21.90 9.34 5.20
CA SER A 121 -22.03 10.79 5.04
C SER A 121 -20.74 11.40 4.45
N PRO A 122 -20.80 12.36 3.51
CA PRO A 122 -19.64 12.92 2.80
C PRO A 122 -18.53 13.45 3.72
N SER A 123 -18.87 14.14 4.81
CA SER A 123 -17.85 14.77 5.69
C SER A 123 -16.95 13.77 6.41
N ILE A 124 -17.42 12.55 6.67
CA ILE A 124 -16.57 11.55 7.32
C ILE A 124 -15.55 11.04 6.28
N SER A 125 -15.89 11.02 4.99
CA SER A 125 -15.07 10.45 3.89
C SER A 125 -13.75 11.17 3.73
N SER A 126 -13.78 12.49 3.64
CA SER A 126 -12.56 13.26 3.40
C SER A 126 -11.57 13.20 4.58
N TRP A 127 -12.05 13.21 5.83
CA TRP A 127 -11.18 13.02 7.01
C TRP A 127 -10.46 11.68 7.04
N TRP A 128 -11.10 10.66 6.49
CA TRP A 128 -10.56 9.32 6.40
C TRP A 128 -9.43 9.22 5.39
N LEU A 129 -9.60 9.83 4.22
CA LEU A 129 -8.57 9.88 3.19
C LEU A 129 -7.29 10.58 3.70
N PHE A 130 -7.44 11.70 4.41
CA PHE A 130 -6.29 12.36 5.04
C PHE A 130 -5.61 11.50 6.12
N ALA A 131 -6.39 10.72 6.89
CA ALA A 131 -5.83 9.78 7.85
C ALA A 131 -5.07 8.63 7.17
N GLY A 132 -5.59 8.12 6.04
CA GLY A 132 -4.95 7.11 5.21
C GLY A 132 -3.58 7.56 4.71
N ILE A 133 -3.50 8.76 4.11
CA ILE A 133 -2.25 9.35 3.64
C ILE A 133 -1.25 9.54 4.79
N ALA A 134 -1.70 10.08 5.93
CA ALA A 134 -0.82 10.28 7.08
C ALA A 134 -0.25 8.95 7.60
N LEU A 135 -1.10 7.93 7.70
CA LEU A 135 -0.72 6.59 8.13
C LEU A 135 0.25 5.93 7.15
N PHE A 136 -0.03 6.04 5.85
CA PHE A 136 0.84 5.56 4.79
C PHE A 136 2.24 6.15 4.90
N ASN A 137 2.36 7.48 5.08
CA ASN A 137 3.65 8.15 5.18
C ASN A 137 4.47 7.65 6.39
N MET A 138 3.78 7.29 7.49
CA MET A 138 4.43 6.67 8.64
C MET A 138 4.87 5.22 8.36
N PHE A 139 4.03 4.40 7.71
CA PHE A 139 4.42 3.04 7.30
C PHE A 139 5.59 3.04 6.35
N LEU A 140 5.58 3.90 5.32
CA LEU A 140 6.69 4.03 4.39
C LEU A 140 7.99 4.39 5.13
N SER A 141 7.92 5.35 6.06
CA SER A 141 9.09 5.73 6.86
C SER A 141 9.59 4.58 7.74
N TYR A 142 8.67 3.82 8.35
CA TYR A 142 9.00 2.65 9.16
C TYR A 142 9.66 1.54 8.33
N ASP A 143 9.10 1.21 7.17
CA ASP A 143 9.60 0.16 6.27
C ASP A 143 11.00 0.50 5.74
N ILE A 144 11.24 1.76 5.34
CA ILE A 144 12.57 2.21 4.90
C ILE A 144 13.60 2.05 6.01
N LYS A 145 13.21 2.34 7.25
CA LYS A 145 14.10 2.18 8.41
C LYS A 145 14.37 0.72 8.73
N LYS A 146 13.33 -0.12 8.71
CA LYS A 146 13.46 -1.56 8.91
C LYS A 146 14.36 -2.17 7.84
N MET A 147 14.12 -1.86 6.57
CA MET A 147 14.93 -2.31 5.44
C MET A 147 16.39 -1.90 5.59
N LEU A 148 16.67 -0.63 5.95
CA LEU A 148 18.03 -0.14 6.15
C LEU A 148 18.73 -0.84 7.33
N HIS A 149 18.00 -1.12 8.41
CA HIS A 149 18.53 -1.84 9.56
C HIS A 149 18.86 -3.31 9.22
N ASN A 150 17.96 -4.00 8.53
CA ASN A 150 18.14 -5.39 8.10
C ASN A 150 19.30 -5.49 7.09
N ALA A 151 19.40 -4.54 6.15
CA ALA A 151 20.51 -4.47 5.20
C ALA A 151 21.89 -4.27 5.85
N GLN A 152 21.96 -3.73 7.07
CA GLN A 152 23.20 -3.53 7.82
C GLN A 152 23.53 -4.68 8.77
N THR A 153 22.53 -5.49 9.15
CA THR A 153 22.65 -6.45 10.26
C THR A 153 22.62 -7.90 9.77
N GLU A 154 21.95 -8.19 8.66
CA GLU A 154 21.74 -9.54 8.15
C GLU A 154 22.82 -9.95 7.13
N GLU A 155 23.26 -11.22 7.21
CA GLU A 155 24.27 -11.81 6.31
C GLU A 155 23.67 -12.14 4.91
N SER A 156 22.38 -12.47 4.85
CA SER A 156 21.62 -12.73 3.63
C SER A 156 20.40 -11.79 3.54
N PHE A 157 20.54 -10.72 2.77
CA PHE A 157 19.49 -9.69 2.65
C PHE A 157 18.51 -10.01 1.50
N ASP A 158 17.24 -10.23 1.85
CA ASP A 158 16.17 -10.48 0.89
C ASP A 158 15.43 -9.19 0.51
N ALA A 159 15.99 -8.47 -0.46
CA ALA A 159 15.47 -7.17 -0.89
C ALA A 159 14.02 -7.20 -1.39
N LEU A 160 13.58 -8.34 -1.95
CA LEU A 160 12.20 -8.47 -2.42
C LEU A 160 11.22 -8.54 -1.26
N ASN A 161 11.52 -9.35 -0.25
CA ASN A 161 10.64 -9.50 0.91
C ASN A 161 10.50 -8.19 1.70
N GLU A 162 11.64 -7.52 1.95
CA GLU A 162 11.64 -6.23 2.66
C GLU A 162 10.98 -5.11 1.84
N GLY A 163 10.96 -5.23 0.52
CA GLY A 163 10.35 -4.25 -0.38
C GLY A 163 8.83 -4.35 -0.56
N MET A 164 8.21 -5.47 -0.18
CA MET A 164 6.78 -5.70 -0.47
C MET A 164 5.87 -4.73 0.29
N GLY A 165 6.19 -4.43 1.55
CA GLY A 165 5.43 -3.46 2.37
C GLY A 165 5.37 -2.08 1.72
N MET A 166 6.54 -1.58 1.27
CA MET A 166 6.65 -0.30 0.56
C MET A 166 5.85 -0.27 -0.75
N MET A 167 5.76 -1.40 -1.46
CA MET A 167 4.98 -1.50 -2.70
C MET A 167 3.47 -1.39 -2.45
N VAL A 168 2.95 -2.12 -1.45
CA VAL A 168 1.52 -2.04 -1.05
C VAL A 168 1.19 -0.65 -0.58
N ALA A 169 2.09 -0.06 0.20
CA ALA A 169 1.97 1.30 0.67
C ALA A 169 1.89 2.26 -0.54
N ALA A 170 2.79 2.14 -1.53
CA ALA A 170 2.80 3.00 -2.70
C ALA A 170 1.51 2.90 -3.54
N ALA A 171 0.97 1.68 -3.70
CA ALA A 171 -0.31 1.47 -4.38
C ALA A 171 -1.47 2.15 -3.65
N GLU A 172 -1.46 2.13 -2.33
CA GLU A 172 -2.46 2.81 -1.50
C GLU A 172 -2.41 4.33 -1.66
N LEU A 173 -1.21 4.92 -1.60
CA LEU A 173 -1.07 6.37 -1.75
C LEU A 173 -1.65 6.85 -3.09
N VAL A 174 -1.48 6.07 -4.15
CA VAL A 174 -2.07 6.39 -5.46
C VAL A 174 -3.59 6.37 -5.40
N GLU A 175 -4.19 5.37 -4.77
CA GLU A 175 -5.65 5.28 -4.61
C GLU A 175 -6.20 6.47 -3.80
N ASP A 176 -5.62 6.74 -2.62
CA ASP A 176 -6.03 7.85 -1.75
C ASP A 176 -5.96 9.20 -2.49
N LEU A 177 -4.89 9.43 -3.27
CA LEU A 177 -4.73 10.66 -4.04
C LEU A 177 -5.73 10.77 -5.18
N ILE A 178 -6.02 9.66 -5.86
CA ILE A 178 -7.04 9.63 -6.92
C ILE A 178 -8.41 9.96 -6.34
N GLU A 179 -8.78 9.40 -5.20
CA GLU A 179 -10.07 9.63 -4.55
C GLU A 179 -10.22 11.08 -4.07
N ILE A 180 -9.19 11.65 -3.43
CA ILE A 180 -9.21 13.05 -2.99
C ILE A 180 -9.39 14.01 -4.17
N MET A 181 -8.61 13.81 -5.24
CA MET A 181 -8.73 14.68 -6.42
C MET A 181 -10.06 14.47 -7.15
N GLY A 182 -10.61 13.25 -7.09
CA GLY A 182 -11.93 12.93 -7.59
C GLY A 182 -13.08 13.58 -6.83
N GLU A 183 -12.96 13.76 -5.50
CA GLU A 183 -13.97 14.48 -4.68
C GLU A 183 -13.98 15.99 -4.92
N THR A 184 -12.89 16.57 -5.45
CA THR A 184 -12.74 18.03 -5.62
C THR A 184 -13.29 18.61 -6.93
N GLU A 185 -13.78 17.77 -7.85
CA GLU A 185 -14.39 18.17 -9.14
C GLU A 185 -15.92 18.00 -9.17
#